data_AF-A0A4Z0QQ09-F1
#
_entry.id   AF-A0A4Z0QQ09-F1
#
_cell.length_a   1.000
_cell.length_b   1.000
_cell.length_c   1.000
_cell.angle_alpha   90.00
_cell.angle_beta   90.00
_cell.angle_gamma   90.00
#
_symmetry.space_group_name_H-M   'P 1'
#
loop_
_entity.id
_entity.type
_entity.pdbx_description
1 polymer ?
#
loop_
_entity_poly.entity_id
_entity_poly.type
_entity_poly.pdbx_seq_one_letter_code
_entity_poly.pdbx_strand_id
1 'polypeptide(L)'
;MRLKEKTHRKFVEFFEKISSMYQGKEFELAYSDIQRETGAASVTLKRAIQALAEDGVIEVHPGRNSRYARFSYLLANQNPEENSLDVQSDGTQKLEKQIEEQTQSGGLLESVNEDVRELTQLVDHLRRRVRSQEMAIALLQDRLAEIEDKIRKR
;
A
#
# COMPACT_ATOMS: atom_id res chain seq x y z
N MET A 1 9.86 -18.65 10.93
CA MET A 1 8.88 -19.61 11.52
C MET A 1 7.92 -20.00 10.40
N ARG A 2 7.95 -21.24 9.90
CA ARG A 2 7.28 -21.62 8.65
C ARG A 2 5.74 -21.59 8.76
N LEU A 3 5.08 -21.04 7.74
CA LEU A 3 3.63 -21.08 7.60
C LEU A 3 3.16 -22.53 7.39
N LYS A 4 1.90 -22.85 7.73
CA LYS A 4 1.31 -24.16 7.36
C LYS A 4 1.30 -24.31 5.83
N GLU A 5 1.78 -25.44 5.31
CA GLU A 5 1.92 -25.70 3.86
C GLU A 5 0.65 -25.43 3.05
N LYS A 6 -0.53 -25.80 3.59
CA LYS A 6 -1.82 -25.55 2.92
C LYS A 6 -2.09 -24.07 2.68
N THR A 7 -1.70 -23.22 3.63
CA THR A 7 -1.88 -21.78 3.51
C THR A 7 -0.86 -21.20 2.54
N HIS A 8 0.40 -21.62 2.66
CA HIS A 8 1.47 -21.19 1.75
C HIS A 8 1.11 -21.48 0.29
N ARG A 9 0.66 -22.72 -0.01
CA ARG A 9 0.24 -23.12 -1.37
C ARG A 9 -0.87 -22.24 -1.94
N LYS A 10 -1.89 -21.92 -1.14
CA LYS A 10 -2.98 -21.01 -1.58
C LYS A 10 -2.49 -19.62 -1.97
N PHE A 11 -1.51 -19.10 -1.24
CA PHE A 11 -0.94 -17.79 -1.58
C PHE A 11 -0.07 -17.86 -2.84
N VAL A 12 0.71 -18.93 -3.03
CA VAL A 12 1.45 -19.15 -4.28
C VAL A 12 0.49 -19.22 -5.47
N GLU A 13 -0.55 -20.05 -5.40
CA GLU A 13 -1.56 -20.18 -6.46
C GLU A 13 -2.26 -18.85 -6.77
N PHE A 14 -2.55 -18.06 -5.73
CA PHE A 14 -3.12 -16.72 -5.90
C PHE A 14 -2.16 -15.79 -6.65
N PHE A 15 -0.91 -15.67 -6.20
CA PHE A 15 0.06 -14.77 -6.81
C PHE A 15 0.46 -15.22 -8.22
N GLU A 16 0.50 -16.52 -8.48
CA GLU A 16 0.72 -17.09 -9.81
C GLU A 16 -0.43 -16.76 -10.77
N LYS A 17 -1.69 -16.91 -10.32
CA LYS A 17 -2.88 -16.54 -11.10
C LYS A 17 -2.90 -15.05 -11.44
N ILE A 18 -2.61 -14.20 -10.46
CA ILE A 18 -2.53 -12.75 -10.68
C ILE A 18 -1.37 -12.41 -11.61
N SER A 19 -0.17 -12.95 -11.36
CA SER A 19 1.00 -12.71 -12.21
C SER A 19 0.74 -13.12 -13.67
N SER A 20 0.04 -14.23 -13.90
CA SER A 20 -0.36 -14.66 -15.24
C SER A 20 -1.27 -13.64 -15.93
N MET A 21 -2.15 -12.98 -15.18
CA MET A 21 -3.02 -11.92 -15.69
C MET A 21 -2.23 -10.65 -16.06
N TYR A 22 -1.18 -10.34 -15.30
CA TYR A 22 -0.31 -9.18 -15.50
C TYR A 22 0.96 -9.48 -16.32
N GLN A 23 1.04 -10.67 -16.95
CA GLN A 23 2.15 -11.10 -17.80
C GLN A 23 3.54 -11.03 -17.12
N GLY A 24 3.62 -11.37 -15.83
CA GLY A 24 4.88 -11.36 -15.08
C GLY A 24 5.44 -9.97 -14.77
N LYS A 25 4.71 -8.89 -15.07
CA LYS A 25 5.07 -7.53 -14.68
C LYS A 25 4.65 -7.24 -13.24
N GLU A 26 5.23 -6.19 -12.67
CA GLU A 26 4.82 -5.71 -11.34
C GLU A 26 3.33 -5.34 -11.32
N PHE A 27 2.64 -5.72 -10.25
CA PHE A 27 1.23 -5.37 -10.05
C PHE A 27 0.99 -4.81 -8.65
N GLU A 28 0.08 -3.84 -8.54
CA GLU A 28 -0.34 -3.24 -7.27
C GLU A 28 -1.66 -3.87 -6.81
N LEU A 29 -1.71 -4.34 -5.56
CA LEU A 29 -2.92 -4.90 -4.96
C LEU A 29 -3.16 -4.36 -3.56
N ALA A 30 -4.44 -4.19 -3.22
CA ALA A 30 -4.84 -3.90 -1.86
C ALA A 30 -4.73 -5.15 -0.98
N TYR A 31 -4.23 -5.02 0.24
CA TYR A 31 -4.22 -6.11 1.21
C TYR A 31 -5.63 -6.69 1.41
N SER A 32 -6.67 -5.84 1.40
CA SER A 32 -8.06 -6.29 1.56
C SER A 32 -8.54 -7.22 0.45
N ASP A 33 -8.03 -7.05 -0.76
CA ASP A 33 -8.47 -7.86 -1.90
C ASP A 33 -7.78 -9.22 -1.88
N ILE A 34 -6.50 -9.26 -1.49
CA ILE A 34 -5.81 -10.51 -1.19
C ILE A 34 -6.51 -11.27 -0.06
N GLN A 35 -6.95 -10.58 1.00
CA GLN A 35 -7.72 -11.21 2.08
C GLN A 35 -9.05 -11.79 1.62
N ARG A 36 -9.77 -11.10 0.72
CA ARG A 36 -11.05 -11.57 0.17
C ARG A 36 -10.86 -12.83 -0.67
N GLU A 37 -9.86 -12.85 -1.54
CA GLU A 37 -9.59 -13.97 -2.44
C GLU A 37 -9.02 -15.19 -1.71
N THR A 38 -8.10 -14.96 -0.76
CA THR A 38 -7.45 -16.06 -0.02
C THR A 38 -8.26 -16.51 1.19
N GLY A 39 -9.25 -15.72 1.63
CA GLY A 39 -10.02 -15.92 2.86
C GLY A 39 -9.19 -15.78 4.14
N ALA A 40 -7.98 -15.21 4.05
CA ALA A 40 -7.06 -15.14 5.17
C ALA A 40 -7.24 -13.88 6.03
N ALA A 41 -7.09 -14.04 7.35
CA ALA A 41 -7.02 -12.92 8.29
C ALA A 41 -5.76 -12.07 8.04
N SER A 42 -5.79 -10.80 8.46
CA SER A 42 -4.71 -9.82 8.18
C SER A 42 -3.35 -10.27 8.73
N VAL A 43 -3.33 -10.86 9.93
CA VAL A 43 -2.10 -11.39 10.55
C VAL A 43 -1.52 -12.54 9.72
N THR A 44 -2.37 -13.43 9.21
CA THR A 44 -1.97 -14.55 8.36
C THR A 44 -1.43 -14.05 7.02
N LEU A 45 -2.08 -13.05 6.42
CA LEU A 45 -1.63 -12.42 5.18
C LEU A 45 -0.22 -11.84 5.33
N LYS A 46 0.03 -11.03 6.37
CA LYS A 46 1.36 -10.44 6.60
C LYS A 46 2.44 -11.50 6.74
N ARG A 47 2.16 -12.58 7.49
CA ARG A 47 3.08 -13.70 7.66
C ARG A 47 3.29 -14.47 6.35
N ALA A 48 2.25 -14.65 5.55
CA ALA A 48 2.35 -15.34 4.27
C ALA A 48 3.18 -14.54 3.25
N ILE A 49 2.97 -13.23 3.17
CA ILE A 49 3.76 -12.34 2.31
C ILE A 49 5.23 -12.37 2.73
N GLN A 50 5.51 -12.27 4.03
CA GLN A 50 6.89 -12.35 4.53
C GLN A 50 7.53 -13.70 4.20
N ALA A 51 6.83 -14.81 4.41
CA ALA A 51 7.34 -16.14 4.08
C ALA A 51 7.61 -16.29 2.57
N LEU A 52 6.71 -15.80 1.71
CA LEU A 52 6.90 -15.86 0.27
C LEU A 52 8.04 -14.96 -0.24
N ALA A 53 8.29 -13.84 0.43
CA ALA A 53 9.43 -12.99 0.16
C ALA A 53 10.75 -13.65 0.63
N GLU A 54 10.76 -14.26 1.81
CA GLU A 54 11.90 -15.04 2.32
C GLU A 54 12.22 -16.25 1.42
N ASP A 55 11.18 -16.92 0.91
CA ASP A 55 11.30 -18.06 0.00
C ASP A 55 11.61 -17.64 -1.46
N GLY A 56 11.74 -16.33 -1.74
CA GLY A 56 12.10 -15.80 -3.06
C GLY A 56 11.02 -15.97 -4.14
N VAL A 57 9.77 -16.23 -3.74
CA VAL A 57 8.63 -16.42 -4.65
C VAL A 57 8.12 -15.06 -5.16
N ILE A 58 8.09 -14.07 -4.28
CA ILE A 58 7.61 -12.72 -4.57
C ILE A 58 8.57 -11.66 -4.03
N GLU A 59 8.64 -10.52 -4.71
CA GLU A 59 9.20 -9.28 -4.17
C GLU A 59 8.05 -8.34 -3.78
N VAL A 60 8.25 -7.58 -2.69
CA VAL A 60 7.19 -6.74 -2.11
C VAL A 60 7.73 -5.33 -1.92
N HIS A 61 7.06 -4.37 -2.55
CA HIS A 61 7.32 -2.94 -2.38
C HIS A 61 6.09 -2.23 -1.80
N PRO A 62 6.30 -1.16 -1.02
CA PRO A 62 5.19 -0.35 -0.52
C PRO A 62 4.42 0.26 -1.70
N GLY A 63 3.08 0.17 -1.64
CA GLY A 63 2.19 0.75 -2.66
C GLY A 63 1.91 2.23 -2.40
N ARG A 64 0.88 2.75 -3.07
CA ARG A 64 0.45 4.17 -2.98
C ARG A 64 0.17 4.63 -1.55
N ASN A 65 -0.27 3.73 -0.68
CA ASN A 65 -0.43 3.98 0.75
C ASN A 65 -0.34 2.65 1.52
N SER A 66 -0.47 2.70 2.85
CA SER A 66 -0.36 1.52 3.72
C SER A 66 -1.38 0.39 3.46
N ARG A 67 -2.42 0.62 2.64
CA ARG A 67 -3.41 -0.39 2.26
C ARG A 67 -3.01 -1.19 1.02
N TYR A 68 -2.07 -0.69 0.23
CA TYR A 68 -1.65 -1.29 -1.03
C TYR A 68 -0.18 -1.71 -0.95
N ALA A 69 0.15 -2.74 -1.72
CA ALA A 69 1.52 -3.17 -1.94
C ALA A 69 1.70 -3.52 -3.42
N ARG A 70 2.91 -3.26 -3.92
CA ARG A 70 3.35 -3.67 -5.25
C ARG A 70 4.07 -5.00 -5.10
N PHE A 71 3.73 -5.94 -5.96
CA PHE A 71 4.26 -7.29 -5.95
C PHE A 71 4.89 -7.61 -7.30
N SER A 72 6.04 -8.28 -7.26
CA SER A 72 6.72 -8.83 -8.43
C SER A 72 6.85 -10.34 -8.23
N TYR A 73 6.33 -11.14 -9.16
CA TYR A 73 6.37 -12.60 -9.04
C TYR A 73 7.64 -13.14 -9.70
N LEU A 74 8.58 -13.63 -8.88
CA LEU A 74 9.93 -13.98 -9.35
C LEU A 74 10.01 -15.39 -9.95
N LEU A 75 9.08 -16.29 -9.60
CA LEU A 75 9.08 -17.67 -10.11
C LEU A 75 8.78 -17.76 -11.62
N ALA A 76 8.12 -16.76 -12.22
CA ALA A 76 7.85 -16.71 -13.66
C ALA A 76 9.05 -16.25 -14.50
N ASN A 77 10.10 -15.69 -13.88
CA ASN A 77 11.25 -15.10 -14.56
C ASN A 77 12.48 -16.04 -14.62
N GLN A 78 12.33 -17.34 -14.32
CA GLN A 78 13.39 -18.33 -14.59
C GLN A 78 13.39 -18.82 -16.04
N ASN A 79 13.17 -17.92 -17.00
CA ASN A 79 13.64 -18.09 -18.38
C ASN A 79 14.71 -16.99 -18.61
N PRO A 80 15.97 -17.37 -18.88
CA PRO A 80 17.11 -16.48 -18.76
C PRO A 80 17.28 -15.68 -20.04
N GLU A 81 17.17 -14.37 -19.97
CA GLU A 81 17.87 -13.45 -20.88
C GLU A 81 18.21 -12.20 -20.05
N GLU A 82 19.50 -12.11 -19.70
CA GLU A 82 20.35 -10.90 -19.75
C GLU A 82 19.91 -9.63 -18.99
N ASN A 83 20.76 -8.85 -18.34
CA ASN A 83 22.18 -8.91 -18.01
C ASN A 83 22.38 -7.80 -16.97
N SER A 84 23.12 -8.13 -15.92
CA SER A 84 24.19 -7.35 -15.32
C SER A 84 24.24 -5.83 -15.57
N LEU A 85 24.17 -5.08 -14.46
CA LEU A 85 25.00 -3.91 -14.11
C LEU A 85 26.08 -3.55 -15.15
N ASP A 86 26.09 -2.30 -15.65
CA ASP A 86 27.26 -1.43 -15.45
C ASP A 86 27.03 0.06 -15.83
N VAL A 87 27.93 0.85 -15.29
CA VAL A 87 28.03 2.30 -15.14
C VAL A 87 28.67 3.01 -16.37
N GLN A 88 28.47 4.35 -16.46
CA GLN A 88 29.19 5.35 -17.31
C GLN A 88 28.88 5.33 -18.82
N SER A 89 29.07 6.38 -19.63
CA SER A 89 29.35 7.83 -19.59
C SER A 89 29.44 8.24 -21.07
N ASP A 90 29.26 9.54 -21.38
CA ASP A 90 29.42 10.17 -22.72
C ASP A 90 28.41 9.75 -23.80
N GLY A 91 27.87 10.64 -24.63
CA GLY A 91 28.17 12.04 -24.88
C GLY A 91 27.69 12.36 -26.29
N THR A 92 27.20 13.58 -26.47
CA THR A 92 27.23 14.32 -27.75
C THR A 92 26.06 14.13 -28.74
N GLN A 93 25.17 15.13 -28.67
CA GLN A 93 24.54 15.84 -29.78
C GLN A 93 23.39 15.15 -30.56
N LYS A 94 22.22 15.80 -30.50
CA LYS A 94 21.66 16.59 -31.62
C LYS A 94 20.15 16.40 -31.71
N LEU A 95 19.38 17.28 -31.05
CA LEU A 95 18.09 17.71 -31.57
C LEU A 95 17.67 19.03 -30.92
N GLU A 96 18.28 20.12 -31.40
CA GLU A 96 17.58 21.40 -31.41
C GLU A 96 16.45 21.28 -32.43
N LYS A 97 15.22 21.22 -31.95
CA LYS A 97 14.05 21.80 -32.62
C LYS A 97 12.88 21.86 -31.66
N GLN A 98 12.48 23.11 -31.40
CA GLN A 98 11.14 23.52 -30.98
C GLN A 98 10.74 23.18 -29.54
N ILE A 99 11.14 24.05 -28.60
CA ILE A 99 10.35 24.33 -27.40
C ILE A 99 10.01 25.82 -27.43
N GLU A 100 9.12 26.19 -28.36
CA GLU A 100 8.18 27.28 -28.14
C GLU A 100 6.87 26.61 -27.74
N GLU A 101 6.65 26.42 -26.44
CA GLU A 101 5.31 26.27 -25.86
C GLU A 101 5.37 26.61 -24.36
N GLN A 102 5.67 27.88 -24.10
CA GLN A 102 5.20 28.58 -22.92
C GLN A 102 3.66 28.61 -22.95
N THR A 103 2.95 27.57 -22.51
CA THR A 103 1.52 27.72 -22.14
C THR A 103 0.88 26.58 -21.33
N GLN A 104 1.62 25.77 -20.55
CA GLN A 104 0.99 24.74 -19.70
C GLN A 104 1.45 24.68 -18.24
N SER A 105 2.21 25.67 -17.75
CA SER A 105 2.58 25.73 -16.33
C SER A 105 1.45 26.21 -15.40
N GLY A 106 0.40 26.85 -15.92
CA GLY A 106 -0.72 27.36 -15.12
C GLY A 106 -1.65 26.27 -14.62
N GLY A 107 -2.05 25.35 -15.50
CA GLY A 107 -3.02 24.29 -15.16
C GLY A 107 -2.50 23.26 -14.15
N LEU A 108 -1.19 22.97 -14.16
CA LEU A 108 -0.58 22.06 -13.17
C LEU A 108 -0.53 22.70 -11.77
N LEU A 109 -0.23 23.99 -11.68
CA LEU A 109 -0.24 24.72 -10.39
C LEU A 109 -1.66 24.89 -9.85
N GLU A 110 -2.63 25.11 -10.73
CA GLU A 110 -4.05 25.16 -10.37
C GLU A 110 -4.56 23.79 -9.88
N SER A 111 -4.22 22.70 -10.56
CA SER A 111 -4.61 21.35 -10.10
C SER A 111 -3.98 20.99 -8.75
N VAL A 112 -2.70 21.33 -8.56
CA VAL A 112 -2.01 21.11 -7.28
C VAL A 112 -2.66 21.95 -6.16
N ASN A 113 -3.07 23.19 -6.46
CA ASN A 113 -3.78 24.02 -5.49
C ASN A 113 -5.17 23.46 -5.13
N GLU A 114 -5.89 22.89 -6.10
CA GLU A 114 -7.15 22.20 -5.86
C GLU A 114 -6.95 20.97 -4.98
N ASP A 115 -5.98 20.12 -5.29
CA ASP A 115 -5.60 18.94 -4.50
C ASP A 115 -5.23 19.33 -3.06
N VAL A 116 -4.44 20.39 -2.88
CA VAL A 116 -4.06 20.91 -1.56
C VAL A 116 -5.28 21.43 -0.80
N ARG A 117 -6.24 22.07 -1.48
CA ARG A 117 -7.47 22.56 -0.86
C ARG A 117 -8.36 21.41 -0.41
N GLU A 118 -8.54 20.39 -1.24
CA GLU A 118 -9.29 19.18 -0.89
C GLU A 118 -8.65 18.45 0.29
N LEU A 119 -7.33 18.28 0.27
CA LEU A 119 -6.60 17.64 1.36
C LEU A 119 -6.73 18.43 2.67
N THR A 120 -6.69 19.76 2.61
CA THR A 120 -6.91 20.64 3.76
C THR A 120 -8.30 20.44 4.34
N GLN A 121 -9.33 20.38 3.50
CA GLN A 121 -10.70 20.11 3.93
C GLN A 121 -10.84 18.74 4.59
N LEU A 122 -10.21 17.69 4.04
CA LEU A 122 -10.21 16.35 4.63
C LEU A 122 -9.54 16.34 6.02
N VAL A 123 -8.41 17.03 6.16
CA VAL A 123 -7.70 17.18 7.43
C VAL A 123 -8.56 17.89 8.47
N ASP A 124 -9.27 18.96 8.09
CA ASP A 124 -10.15 19.69 9.00
C ASP A 124 -11.37 18.86 9.44
N HIS A 125 -11.96 18.09 8.53
CA HIS A 125 -13.02 17.14 8.89
C HIS A 125 -12.51 16.07 9.88
N LEU A 126 -11.32 15.53 9.65
CA LEU A 126 -10.69 14.58 10.57
C LEU A 126 -10.44 15.21 11.95
N ARG A 127 -9.90 16.43 12.02
CA ARG A 127 -9.69 17.16 13.27
C ARG A 127 -10.99 17.36 14.05
N ARG A 128 -12.09 17.73 13.38
CA ARG A 128 -13.41 17.87 14.03
C ARG A 128 -13.91 16.54 14.57
N ARG A 129 -13.75 15.46 13.81
CA ARG A 129 -14.14 14.11 14.22
C ARG A 129 -13.34 13.64 15.44
N VAL A 130 -12.03 13.87 15.47
CA VAL A 130 -11.17 13.52 16.62
C VAL A 130 -11.63 14.25 17.87
N ARG A 131 -11.88 15.57 17.80
CA ARG A 131 -12.41 16.33 18.95
C ARG A 131 -13.74 15.78 19.45
N SER A 132 -14.65 15.42 18.55
CA SER A 132 -15.93 14.82 18.92
C SER A 132 -15.75 13.46 19.61
N GLN A 133 -14.80 12.64 19.15
CA GLN A 133 -14.47 11.37 19.78
C GLN A 133 -13.81 11.57 21.15
N GLU A 134 -12.91 12.54 21.30
CA GLU A 134 -12.31 12.91 22.59
C GLU A 134 -13.37 13.33 23.61
N MET A 135 -14.34 14.15 23.21
CA MET A 135 -15.47 14.53 24.07
C MET A 135 -16.32 13.32 24.48
N ALA A 136 -16.60 12.41 23.53
CA ALA A 136 -17.37 11.20 23.83
C ALA A 136 -16.63 10.28 24.81
N ILE A 137 -15.30 10.15 24.66
CA ILE A 137 -14.46 9.37 25.58
C ILE A 137 -14.49 9.98 26.99
N ALA A 138 -14.38 11.30 27.12
CA ALA A 138 -14.45 11.98 28.42
C ALA A 138 -15.79 11.69 29.13
N LEU A 139 -16.91 11.80 28.42
CA LEU A 139 -18.24 11.48 28.97
C LEU A 139 -18.36 10.01 29.41
N LEU A 140 -17.78 9.08 28.65
CA LEU A 140 -17.76 7.67 29.02
C LEU A 140 -16.90 7.42 30.27
N GLN A 141 -15.76 8.10 30.39
CA GLN A 141 -14.90 8.02 31.58
C GLN A 141 -15.62 8.53 32.82
N ASP A 142 -16.33 9.66 32.74
CA ASP A 142 -17.13 10.19 33.86
C ASP A 142 -18.21 9.19 34.30
N ARG A 143 -18.92 8.58 33.35
CA ARG A 143 -19.95 7.57 33.65
C ARG A 143 -19.38 6.30 34.24
N LEU A 144 -18.20 5.86 33.79
CA LEU A 144 -17.51 4.72 34.40
C LEU A 144 -17.13 5.03 35.84
N ALA A 145 -16.58 6.21 36.12
CA ALA A 145 -16.24 6.63 37.48
C ALA A 145 -17.48 6.61 38.40
N GLU A 146 -18.63 7.13 37.95
CA GLU A 146 -19.89 7.06 38.71
C GLU A 146 -20.34 5.61 39.02
N ILE A 147 -20.16 4.69 38.07
CA ILE A 147 -20.51 3.28 38.24
C ILE A 147 -19.55 2.61 39.22
N GLU A 148 -18.25 2.84 39.08
CA GLU A 148 -17.23 2.31 40.00
C GLU A 148 -17.46 2.77 41.44
N ASP A 149 -17.83 4.03 41.63
CA ASP A 149 -18.22 4.61 42.92
C ASP A 149 -19.42 3.88 43.54
N LYS A 150 -20.45 3.59 42.74
CA LYS A 150 -21.65 2.86 43.18
C LYS A 150 -21.33 1.42 43.56
N ILE A 151 -20.37 0.80 42.89
CA ILE A 151 -19.93 -0.58 43.19
C ILE A 151 -19.10 -0.60 44.47
N ARG A 152 -18.16 0.35 44.65
CA ARG A 152 -17.30 0.41 45.85
C ARG A 152 -18.02 0.86 47.12
N LYS A 153 -19.10 1.62 46.99
CA LYS A 153 -19.95 2.06 48.11
C LYS A 153 -20.98 1.01 48.55
N ARG A 154 -21.02 -0.17 47.92
CA ARG A 154 -21.75 -1.36 48.38
C ARG A 154 -20.82 -2.29 49.12
#